data_AF-K6TT62-F1
#
_entry.id   AF-K6TT62-F1
#
_cell.length_a   1.000
_cell.length_b   1.000
_cell.length_c   1.000
_cell.angle_alpha   90.00
_cell.angle_beta   90.00
_cell.angle_gamma   90.00
#
_symmetry.space_group_name_H-M   'P 1'
#
loop_
_entity.id
_entity.type
_entity.pdbx_description
1 polymer ?
#
loop_
_entity_poly.entity_id
_entity_poly.type
_entity_poly.pdbx_seq_one_letter_code
_entity_poly.pdbx_strand_id
1 'polypeptide(L)'
;MEYKFTHDNKEYILTKENCDGIFFEDENEVTGLSIDMILDALNEGDEVSFSNEYYADKCSCNTQEQINKSYRYFEYHFYSYTKNNEYIINTISNEYKNTSFNKLFGLGKIDDSYIVSVTVCPNCGIYSVYVDQCTV
;
A
#
# COMPACT_ATOMS: atom_id res chain seq x y z
N MET A 1 -11.74 -9.06 5.52
CA MET A 1 -10.34 -9.50 5.34
C MET A 1 -9.51 -8.92 6.46
N GLU A 2 -8.44 -9.59 6.89
CA GLU A 2 -7.43 -8.98 7.75
C GLU A 2 -6.03 -9.35 7.25
N TYR A 3 -5.06 -8.46 7.46
CA TYR A 3 -3.64 -8.75 7.28
C TYR A 3 -2.90 -8.52 8.60
N LYS A 4 -1.95 -9.40 8.93
CA LYS A 4 -1.21 -9.32 10.20
C LYS A 4 0.29 -9.28 9.94
N PHE A 5 0.97 -8.42 10.69
CA PHE A 5 2.42 -8.41 10.73
C PHE A 5 2.90 -8.10 12.15
N THR A 6 4.15 -8.50 12.44
CA THR A 6 4.80 -8.21 13.72
C THR A 6 5.97 -7.26 13.49
N HIS A 7 6.06 -6.20 14.30
CA HIS A 7 7.20 -5.29 14.33
C HIS A 7 7.52 -4.94 15.79
N ASP A 8 8.79 -4.91 16.18
CA ASP A 8 9.22 -4.64 17.57
C ASP A 8 8.49 -5.49 18.64
N ASN A 9 8.21 -6.78 18.36
CA ASN A 9 7.43 -7.70 19.21
C ASN A 9 5.97 -7.28 19.47
N LYS A 10 5.42 -6.36 18.69
CA LYS A 10 4.00 -6.00 18.69
C LYS A 10 3.34 -6.49 17.41
N GLU A 11 2.19 -7.13 17.56
CA GLU A 11 1.33 -7.52 16.44
C GLU A 11 0.48 -6.32 16.00
N TYR A 12 0.37 -6.14 14.69
CA TYR A 12 -0.48 -5.17 14.03
C TYR A 12 -1.47 -5.93 13.15
N ILE A 13 -2.74 -5.52 13.21
CA ILE A 13 -3.83 -6.12 12.44
C ILE A 13 -4.42 -5.01 11.57
N LEU A 14 -4.37 -5.19 10.27
CA LEU A 14 -4.97 -4.28 9.29
C LEU A 14 -6.31 -4.87 8.85
N THR A 15 -7.39 -4.13 9.05
CA THR A 15 -8.74 -4.46 8.60
C THR A 15 -9.36 -3.24 7.91
N LYS A 16 -10.50 -3.45 7.26
CA LYS A 16 -11.25 -2.32 6.69
C LYS A 16 -11.72 -1.31 7.73
N GLU A 17 -11.86 -1.71 9.01
CA GLU A 17 -12.39 -0.85 10.07
C GLU A 17 -11.36 0.13 10.64
N ASN A 18 -10.07 -0.19 10.58
CA ASN A 18 -8.99 0.68 11.05
C ASN A 18 -8.18 1.31 9.91
N CYS A 19 -8.76 1.35 8.71
CA CYS A 19 -8.25 2.10 7.58
C CYS A 19 -8.85 3.52 7.56
N ASP A 20 -8.01 4.54 7.57
CA ASP A 20 -8.44 5.94 7.46
C ASP A 20 -8.87 6.31 6.03
N GLY A 21 -8.43 5.54 5.03
CA GLY A 21 -8.84 5.71 3.63
C GLY A 21 -7.78 5.32 2.60
N ILE A 22 -8.17 5.44 1.33
CA ILE A 22 -7.28 5.41 0.18
C ILE A 22 -7.19 6.84 -0.35
N PHE A 23 -5.98 7.36 -0.47
CA PHE A 23 -5.71 8.72 -0.89
C PHE A 23 -4.88 8.68 -2.17
N PHE A 24 -5.41 9.27 -3.24
CA PHE A 24 -4.72 9.40 -4.52
C PHE A 24 -4.04 10.77 -4.56
N GLU A 25 -2.78 10.84 -4.99
CA GLU A 25 -2.08 12.11 -5.19
C GLU A 25 -2.75 12.95 -6.29
N ASP A 26 -3.20 12.28 -7.36
CA ASP A 26 -3.95 12.88 -8.46
C ASP A 26 -5.47 12.66 -8.32
N GLU A 27 -6.27 13.49 -9.02
CA GLU A 27 -7.74 13.38 -9.02
C GLU A 27 -8.27 12.09 -9.66
N ASN A 28 -7.42 11.27 -10.28
CA ASN A 28 -7.80 10.06 -11.00
C ASN A 28 -7.77 8.83 -10.07
N GLU A 29 -8.89 8.53 -9.43
CA GLU A 29 -9.06 7.28 -8.69
C GLU A 29 -9.00 6.06 -9.62
N VAL A 30 -8.24 5.04 -9.23
CA VAL A 30 -8.13 3.78 -9.98
C VAL A 30 -9.35 2.89 -9.69
N THR A 31 -10.13 2.57 -10.73
CA THR A 31 -11.30 1.70 -10.58
C THR A 31 -10.87 0.29 -10.19
N GLY A 32 -11.49 -0.28 -9.15
CA GLY A 32 -11.22 -1.63 -8.66
C GLY A 32 -10.08 -1.73 -7.64
N LEU A 33 -9.30 -0.67 -7.45
CA LEU A 33 -8.35 -0.58 -6.34
C LEU A 33 -9.14 -0.34 -5.04
N SER A 34 -9.13 -1.32 -4.14
CA SER A 34 -9.94 -1.31 -2.92
C SER A 34 -9.19 -1.87 -1.74
N ILE A 35 -9.65 -1.55 -0.52
CA ILE A 35 -9.04 -2.08 0.71
C ILE A 35 -9.06 -3.61 0.75
N ASP A 36 -10.15 -4.24 0.32
CA ASP A 36 -10.25 -5.70 0.31
C ASP A 36 -9.18 -6.30 -0.63
N MET A 37 -9.01 -5.73 -1.84
CA MET A 37 -7.96 -6.14 -2.78
C MET A 37 -6.53 -5.92 -2.23
N ILE A 38 -6.28 -4.82 -1.53
CA ILE A 38 -4.97 -4.53 -0.94
C ILE A 38 -4.65 -5.52 0.18
N LEU A 39 -5.63 -5.81 1.06
CA LEU A 39 -5.46 -6.79 2.14
C LEU A 39 -5.24 -8.20 1.57
N ASP A 40 -5.92 -8.56 0.49
CA ASP A 40 -5.67 -9.82 -0.23
C ASP A 40 -4.24 -9.88 -0.78
N ALA A 41 -3.80 -8.82 -1.47
CA ALA A 41 -2.45 -8.74 -2.01
C ALA A 41 -1.36 -8.86 -0.93
N LEU A 42 -1.55 -8.20 0.22
CA LEU A 42 -0.64 -8.32 1.36
C LEU A 42 -0.59 -9.74 1.94
N ASN A 43 -1.72 -10.47 1.96
CA ASN A 43 -1.76 -11.87 2.41
C ASN A 43 -1.16 -12.84 1.40
N GLU A 44 -1.17 -12.51 0.10
CA GLU A 44 -0.55 -13.33 -0.95
C GLU A 44 0.97 -13.15 -1.06
N GLY A 45 1.49 -11.99 -0.63
CA GLY A 45 2.89 -11.65 -0.79
C GLY A 45 3.81 -12.47 0.13
N ASP A 46 4.79 -13.16 -0.45
CA ASP A 46 5.73 -14.02 0.30
C ASP A 46 6.73 -13.21 1.16
N GLU A 47 7.01 -11.95 0.80
CA GLU A 47 8.07 -11.12 1.40
C GLU A 47 7.57 -9.72 1.80
N VAL A 48 6.34 -9.61 2.31
CA VAL A 48 5.84 -8.33 2.83
C VAL A 48 6.55 -7.99 4.14
N SER A 49 7.32 -6.91 4.14
CA SER A 49 8.10 -6.46 5.29
C SER A 49 8.04 -4.95 5.43
N PHE A 50 7.36 -4.48 6.48
CA PHE A 50 7.20 -3.06 6.73
C PHE A 50 8.49 -2.44 7.30
N SER A 51 8.96 -1.35 6.69
CA SER A 51 10.10 -0.54 7.12
C SER A 51 9.65 0.66 7.97
N ASN A 52 10.59 1.28 8.69
CA ASN A 52 10.32 2.55 9.38
C ASN A 52 10.47 3.71 8.39
N GLU A 53 9.40 4.49 8.22
CA GLU A 53 9.40 5.73 7.44
C GLU A 53 9.02 6.93 8.32
N TYR A 54 9.40 8.13 7.89
CA TYR A 54 9.28 9.36 8.69
C TYR A 54 8.62 10.49 7.90
N TYR A 55 7.39 10.84 8.31
CA TYR A 55 6.58 11.86 7.64
C TYR A 55 6.42 13.12 8.48
N ALA A 56 6.17 14.26 7.84
CA ALA A 56 5.92 15.52 8.55
C ALA A 56 4.58 15.50 9.31
N ASP A 57 3.59 14.77 8.77
CA ASP A 57 2.24 14.74 9.31
C ASP A 57 2.06 13.70 10.42
N LYS A 58 1.32 14.10 11.45
CA LYS A 58 1.05 13.31 12.64
C LYS A 58 -0.23 12.49 12.45
N CYS A 59 -0.26 11.26 12.98
CA CYS A 59 -1.45 10.44 13.01
C CYS A 59 -2.54 11.11 13.86
N SER A 60 -3.80 10.93 13.44
CA SER A 60 -5.01 11.43 14.09
C SER A 60 -5.11 11.04 15.58
N CYS A 61 -4.51 9.92 16.00
CA CYS A 61 -4.47 9.51 17.40
C CYS A 61 -3.68 10.48 18.31
N ASN A 62 -2.83 11.34 17.75
CA ASN A 62 -2.02 12.33 18.46
C ASN A 62 -1.05 11.78 19.52
N THR A 63 -0.83 10.46 19.58
CA THR A 63 0.04 9.84 20.60
C THR A 63 1.49 9.67 20.17
N GLN A 64 1.82 9.84 18.89
CA GLN A 64 3.20 9.73 18.39
C GLN A 64 4.10 10.83 18.98
N GLU A 65 5.34 10.45 19.29
CA GLU A 65 6.42 11.38 19.58
C GLU A 65 7.03 11.91 18.28
N GLN A 66 7.40 13.19 18.26
CA GLN A 66 8.08 13.81 17.12
C GLN A 66 9.59 13.58 17.22
N ILE A 67 10.20 13.05 16.17
CA ILE A 67 11.63 12.77 16.06
C ILE A 67 12.17 13.61 14.90
N ASN A 68 13.09 14.54 15.16
CA ASN A 68 13.70 15.39 14.13
C ASN A 68 12.69 16.10 13.20
N LYS A 69 11.60 16.63 13.77
CA LYS A 69 10.46 17.27 13.05
C LYS A 69 9.56 16.31 12.24
N SER A 70 9.77 15.00 12.34
CA SER A 70 8.95 13.99 11.67
C SER A 70 8.29 13.04 12.67
N TYR A 71 7.32 12.26 12.20
CA TYR A 71 6.63 11.21 12.94
C TYR A 71 6.88 9.87 12.25
N ARG A 72 7.14 8.84 13.05
CA ARG A 72 7.48 7.49 12.58
C ARG A 72 6.24 6.71 12.18
N TYR A 73 6.29 6.03 11.04
CA TYR A 73 5.30 5.08 10.56
C TYR A 73 5.97 3.78 10.10
N PHE A 74 5.18 2.71 10.04
CA PHE A 74 5.58 1.50 9.33
C PHE A 74 5.02 1.55 7.93
N GLU A 75 5.85 1.35 6.92
CA GLU A 75 5.41 1.40 5.54
C GLU A 75 5.82 0.16 4.76
N TYR A 76 4.93 -0.28 3.89
CA TYR A 76 5.25 -1.18 2.81
C TYR A 76 4.62 -0.65 1.53
N HIS A 77 5.35 -0.69 0.42
CA HIS A 77 4.82 -0.31 -0.88
C HIS A 77 4.98 -1.43 -1.90
N PHE A 78 4.06 -1.45 -2.86
CA PHE A 78 4.09 -2.33 -4.03
C PHE A 78 3.56 -1.58 -5.25
N TYR A 79 3.77 -2.12 -6.44
CA TYR A 79 3.21 -1.51 -7.65
C TYR A 79 1.87 -2.13 -8.02
N SER A 80 0.94 -1.28 -8.41
CA SER A 80 -0.33 -1.64 -9.04
C SER A 80 -0.27 -1.25 -10.52
N TYR A 81 -0.66 -2.16 -11.40
CA TYR A 81 -0.70 -1.95 -12.84
C TYR A 81 -2.14 -1.92 -13.31
N THR A 82 -2.43 -0.98 -14.21
CA THR A 82 -3.79 -0.69 -14.65
C THR A 82 -3.89 -0.74 -16.18
N LYS A 83 -5.13 -0.83 -16.65
CA LYS A 83 -5.49 -0.68 -18.05
C LYS A 83 -6.69 0.24 -18.14
N ASN A 84 -6.59 1.34 -18.88
CA ASN A 84 -7.69 2.31 -19.00
C ASN A 84 -8.25 2.76 -17.63
N ASN A 85 -7.38 3.01 -16.65
CA ASN A 85 -7.72 3.38 -15.26
C ASN A 85 -8.45 2.28 -14.44
N GLU A 86 -8.48 1.03 -14.91
CA GLU A 86 -8.96 -0.12 -14.15
C GLU A 86 -7.77 -0.93 -13.61
N TYR A 87 -7.83 -1.33 -12.34
CA TYR A 87 -6.86 -2.23 -11.72
C TYR A 87 -6.80 -3.57 -12.47
N ILE A 88 -5.58 -4.05 -12.75
CA ILE A 88 -5.34 -5.33 -13.43
C ILE A 88 -4.58 -6.30 -12.54
N ILE A 89 -3.42 -5.90 -12.03
CA ILE A 89 -2.51 -6.77 -11.28
C ILE A 89 -1.58 -5.94 -10.41
N ASN A 90 -1.02 -6.53 -9.35
CA ASN A 90 -0.02 -5.89 -8.51
C ASN A 90 1.23 -6.76 -8.37
N THR A 91 2.36 -6.18 -7.95
CA THR A 91 3.65 -6.87 -7.95
C THR A 91 3.84 -7.90 -6.83
N ILE A 92 2.94 -7.93 -5.84
CA ILE A 92 3.03 -8.84 -4.69
C ILE A 92 2.04 -10.00 -4.79
N SER A 93 1.13 -9.97 -5.76
CA SER A 93 0.17 -11.06 -5.98
C SER A 93 0.86 -12.30 -6.52
N ASN A 94 0.24 -13.45 -6.24
CA ASN A 94 0.71 -14.74 -6.77
C ASN A 94 0.71 -14.78 -8.31
N GLU A 95 -0.26 -14.10 -8.93
CA GLU A 95 -0.38 -14.03 -10.38
C GLU A 95 0.82 -13.33 -11.04
N TYR A 96 1.45 -12.37 -10.34
CA TYR A 96 2.56 -11.61 -10.88
C TYR A 96 3.87 -12.40 -10.96
N LYS A 97 4.03 -13.44 -10.14
CA LYS A 97 5.26 -14.26 -10.05
C LYS A 97 5.74 -14.82 -11.40
N ASN A 98 4.85 -14.97 -12.39
CA ASN A 98 5.14 -15.53 -13.72
C ASN A 98 5.12 -14.50 -14.86
N THR A 99 5.13 -13.21 -14.54
CA THR A 99 5.13 -12.13 -15.53
C THR A 99 6.06 -11.00 -15.11
N SER A 100 6.06 -9.91 -15.87
CA SER A 100 6.74 -8.67 -15.55
C SER A 100 5.98 -7.50 -16.17
N PHE A 101 6.24 -6.28 -15.70
CA PHE A 101 5.72 -5.06 -16.32
C PHE A 101 5.92 -5.06 -17.85
N ASN A 102 7.17 -5.21 -18.33
CA ASN A 102 7.49 -5.20 -19.75
C ASN A 102 6.72 -6.24 -20.57
N LYS A 103 6.49 -7.43 -20.01
CA LYS A 103 5.72 -8.48 -20.66
C LYS A 103 4.24 -8.12 -20.76
N LEU A 104 3.66 -7.57 -19.70
CA LEU A 104 2.26 -7.14 -19.69
C LEU A 104 2.03 -5.94 -20.61
N PHE A 105 2.91 -4.94 -20.52
CA PHE A 105 2.87 -3.71 -21.31
C PHE A 105 3.06 -4.00 -22.80
N GLY A 106 4.06 -4.81 -23.16
CA GLY A 106 4.30 -5.20 -24.56
C GLY A 106 3.14 -6.03 -25.18
N LEU A 107 2.34 -6.70 -24.36
CA LEU A 107 1.11 -7.39 -24.77
C LEU A 107 -0.13 -6.47 -24.77
N GLY A 108 0.01 -5.20 -24.38
CA GLY A 108 -1.09 -4.24 -24.26
C GLY A 108 -2.08 -4.54 -23.12
N LYS A 109 -1.70 -5.38 -22.15
CA LYS A 109 -2.56 -5.77 -21.02
C LYS A 109 -2.64 -4.72 -19.92
N ILE A 110 -1.63 -3.86 -19.86
CA ILE A 110 -1.56 -2.70 -18.96
C ILE A 110 -1.11 -1.50 -19.79
N ASP A 111 -1.43 -0.29 -19.35
CA ASP A 111 -0.94 0.96 -19.94
C ASP A 111 -0.43 1.98 -18.93
N ASP A 112 -0.62 1.73 -17.63
CA ASP A 112 -0.19 2.63 -16.58
C ASP A 112 0.17 1.88 -15.29
N SER A 113 0.78 2.61 -14.35
CA SER A 113 1.27 2.06 -13.09
C SER A 113 1.25 3.07 -11.95
N TYR A 114 1.06 2.54 -10.74
CA TYR A 114 0.97 3.30 -9.51
C TYR A 114 1.80 2.63 -8.44
N ILE A 115 2.40 3.43 -7.55
CA ILE A 115 2.94 2.96 -6.28
C ILE A 115 1.78 3.00 -5.27
N VAL A 116 1.56 1.89 -4.57
CA VAL A 116 0.57 1.76 -3.50
C VAL A 116 1.34 1.60 -2.19
N SER A 117 1.31 2.63 -1.36
CA SER A 117 1.98 2.67 -0.05
C SER A 117 0.98 2.46 1.07
N VAL A 118 1.21 1.42 1.88
CA VAL A 118 0.41 1.11 3.07
C VAL A 118 1.18 1.61 4.29
N THR A 119 0.67 2.64 4.96
CA THR A 119 1.37 3.35 6.03
C THR A 119 0.62 3.19 7.35
N VAL A 120 1.25 2.55 8.33
CA VAL A 120 0.65 2.14 9.61
C VAL A 120 1.24 2.95 10.77
N CYS A 121 0.39 3.48 11.65
CA CYS A 121 0.82 4.16 12.85
C CYS A 121 1.35 3.16 13.89
N PRO A 122 2.58 3.29 14.41
CA PRO A 122 3.16 2.36 15.37
C PRO A 122 2.42 2.35 16.71
N ASN A 123 1.74 3.45 17.06
CA ASN A 123 1.10 3.61 18.36
C ASN A 123 -0.31 3.00 18.39
N CYS A 124 -1.21 3.44 17.50
CA CYS A 124 -2.60 3.01 17.49
C CYS A 124 -2.93 1.92 16.45
N GLY A 125 -2.05 1.65 15.49
CA GLY A 125 -2.29 0.65 14.44
C GLY A 125 -3.29 1.05 13.36
N ILE A 126 -3.81 2.30 13.40
CA ILE A 126 -4.56 2.88 12.27
C ILE A 126 -3.62 3.02 11.09
N TYR A 127 -4.12 2.79 9.88
CA TYR A 127 -3.35 2.89 8.66
C TYR A 127 -4.07 3.64 7.54
N SER A 128 -3.29 4.15 6.62
CA SER A 128 -3.76 4.78 5.39
C SER A 128 -3.11 4.11 4.18
N VAL A 129 -3.76 4.23 3.03
CA VAL A 129 -3.18 3.82 1.75
C VAL A 129 -2.99 5.05 0.89
N TYR A 130 -1.78 5.26 0.39
CA TYR A 130 -1.45 6.33 -0.55
C TYR A 130 -1.17 5.72 -1.92
N VAL A 131 -1.71 6.34 -2.97
CA VAL A 131 -1.61 5.86 -4.34
C VAL A 131 -1.08 6.99 -5.23
N ASP A 132 0.15 6.82 -5.68
CA ASP A 132 0.88 7.82 -6.46
C ASP A 132 1.15 7.26 -7.86
N GLN A 133 0.85 8.03 -8.91
CA GLN A 133 1.13 7.60 -10.27
C GLN A 133 2.65 7.49 -10.46
N CYS A 134 3.10 6.37 -11.01
CA CYS A 134 4.51 6.15 -11.30
C CYS A 134 4.67 5.82 -12.77
N THR A 135 5.37 6.67 -13.51
CA THR A 135 5.80 6.35 -14.88
C THR A 135 7.01 5.42 -14.80
N VAL A 136 6.80 4.13 -15.08
CA VAL A 136 7.86 3.11 -15.17
C VAL A 136 8.40 3.03 -16.59
#